data_AF-A0A8C5WUC5-F1
#
_entry.id   AF-A0A8C5WUC5-F1
#
_cell.length_a   1.000
_cell.length_b   1.000
_cell.length_c   1.000
_cell.angle_alpha   90.00
_cell.angle_beta   90.00
_cell.angle_gamma   90.00
#
_symmetry.space_group_name_H-M   'P 1'
#
loop_
_entity.id
_entity.type
_entity.pdbx_description
1 polymer ?
#
loop_
_entity_poly.entity_id
_entity_poly.type
_entity_poly.pdbx_seq_one_letter_code
_entity_poly.pdbx_strand_id
1 'polypeptide(L)'
;QGGTFAFLTPSLAMLSLPSWKCPAWTNNASMVDPTSPKFIELWQVRMRELQGAIMVASCFQIFVGFSGLIGFLMRFIGPLTIAPTITLVALPLFSSAGKDAGEHWGIAVLTIFFIVLFSQYLKNVPVPVPSYQKSRKCHFSKVYLFQIFPVLFALTITWLLCFVLTITNVLPSDTRAYGYLARTDSRGDVISKAPWFRFPYPGQWGVPTISLAGVFGIIAGVISSMVESVGDYYACARLSGAPPPPKHAINRGIGVEGIGCLLAGAWGTGNGTTSYSENVGALGITRVGSRMVIVAGGLVLLVTGMFGKIGAVFASIPTPIIGGMFLVMFGIITAVGVSNLQYTDMNSSRNIFIFGFSIFAGLTIPHWVENNTDKLTTGTVQLDQVIQVLLTTGMFVGGFLGFFLDNTIPVSYDLALPTW
;
A
#
# COMPACT_ATOMS: atom_id res chain seq x y z
N GLN A 1 -0.33 -12.31 0.63
CA GLN A 1 -0.15 -11.12 1.48
C GLN A 1 1.08 -10.37 1.03
N GLY A 2 1.14 -9.06 1.23
CA GLY A 2 2.25 -8.19 0.84
C GLY A 2 2.21 -6.87 1.61
N GLY A 3 3.23 -6.01 1.44
CA GLY A 3 3.32 -4.72 2.13
C GLY A 3 2.20 -3.76 1.73
N THR A 4 1.55 -3.10 2.69
CA THR A 4 0.29 -2.38 2.44
C THR A 4 0.41 -0.86 2.53
N PHE A 5 -0.37 -0.16 1.71
CA PHE A 5 -0.52 1.30 1.83
C PHE A 5 -1.33 1.71 3.07
N ALA A 6 -2.08 0.77 3.68
CA ALA A 6 -2.87 1.02 4.87
C ALA A 6 -2.06 1.45 6.09
N PHE A 7 -0.78 1.09 6.13
CA PHE A 7 0.14 1.49 7.19
C PHE A 7 0.93 2.74 6.82
N LEU A 8 0.93 3.17 5.56
CA LEU A 8 1.69 4.33 5.11
C LEU A 8 1.15 5.61 5.76
N THR A 9 -0.16 5.86 5.66
CA THR A 9 -0.79 7.07 6.21
C THR A 9 -0.60 7.17 7.73
N PRO A 10 -0.88 6.12 8.54
CA PRO A 10 -0.59 6.16 9.97
C PRO A 10 0.89 6.33 10.30
N SER A 11 1.79 5.73 9.52
CA SER A 11 3.24 5.89 9.72
C SER A 11 3.68 7.32 9.46
N LEU A 12 3.19 7.94 8.38
CA LEU A 12 3.47 9.35 8.06
C LEU A 12 2.89 10.29 9.13
N ALA A 13 1.66 10.02 9.60
CA ALA A 13 1.03 10.76 10.69
C ALA A 13 1.82 10.65 12.01
N MET A 14 2.31 9.46 12.35
CA MET A 14 3.18 9.26 13.50
C MET A 14 4.49 10.03 13.35
N LEU A 15 5.12 9.97 12.17
CA LEU A 15 6.40 10.62 11.91
C LEU A 15 6.30 12.14 11.72
N SER A 16 5.09 12.69 11.55
CA SER A 16 4.86 14.13 11.48
C SER A 16 4.72 14.80 12.86
N LEU A 17 4.63 14.01 13.94
CA LEU A 17 4.58 14.54 15.30
C LEU A 17 5.81 15.41 15.61
N PRO A 18 5.68 16.45 16.46
CA PRO A 18 6.78 17.38 16.76
C PRO A 18 8.05 16.70 17.27
N SER A 19 7.91 15.59 18.01
CA SER A 19 9.02 14.77 18.52
C SER A 19 9.86 14.12 17.42
N TRP A 20 9.28 13.90 16.23
CA TRP A 20 9.92 13.17 15.13
C TRP A 20 10.35 14.08 13.97
N LYS A 21 10.10 15.39 14.08
CA LYS A 21 10.43 16.38 13.04
C LYS A 21 11.90 16.29 12.62
N CYS A 22 12.12 16.19 11.31
CA CYS A 22 13.45 16.12 10.75
C CYS A 22 14.24 17.41 11.03
N PRO A 23 15.51 17.32 11.45
CA PRO A 23 16.39 18.48 11.59
C PRO A 23 16.53 19.24 10.26
N ALA A 24 16.68 20.57 10.29
CA ALA A 24 16.72 21.38 9.07
C ALA A 24 17.81 20.96 8.06
N TRP A 25 18.94 20.41 8.53
CA TRP A 25 20.04 19.97 7.67
C TRP A 25 19.67 18.76 6.79
N THR A 26 18.71 17.92 7.20
CA THR A 26 18.30 16.76 6.39
C THR A 26 17.43 17.15 5.19
N ASN A 27 16.94 18.39 5.14
CA ASN A 27 16.08 18.86 4.05
C ASN A 27 16.87 19.23 2.79
N ASN A 28 18.20 19.32 2.88
CA ASN A 28 19.06 19.59 1.73
C ASN A 28 19.88 18.35 1.40
N ALA A 29 19.59 17.71 0.26
CA ALA A 29 20.21 16.44 -0.15
C ALA A 29 21.75 16.53 -0.25
N SER A 30 22.30 17.70 -0.56
CA SER A 30 23.76 17.93 -0.62
C SER A 30 24.43 18.08 0.76
N MET A 31 23.65 18.24 1.83
CA MET A 31 24.14 18.27 3.22
C MET A 31 23.96 16.92 3.94
N VAL A 32 23.35 15.94 3.29
CA VAL A 32 23.11 14.61 3.85
C VAL A 32 24.21 13.68 3.39
N ASP A 33 25.09 13.30 4.33
CA ASP A 33 25.98 12.16 4.14
C ASP A 33 25.28 10.89 4.64
N PRO A 34 24.85 9.99 3.73
CA PRO A 34 24.15 8.76 4.10
C PRO A 34 25.03 7.76 4.87
N THR A 35 26.35 7.94 4.85
CA THR A 35 27.30 7.10 5.60
C THR A 35 27.64 7.67 6.98
N SER A 36 27.23 8.90 7.26
CA SER A 36 27.48 9.54 8.56
C SER A 36 26.77 8.78 9.69
N PRO A 37 27.47 8.44 10.79
CA PRO A 37 26.86 7.80 11.96
C PRO A 37 25.64 8.56 12.49
N LYS A 38 25.69 9.91 12.42
CA LYS A 38 24.59 10.78 12.86
C LYS A 38 23.34 10.63 11.99
N PHE A 39 23.51 10.50 10.67
CA PHE A 39 22.38 10.26 9.77
C PHE A 39 21.82 8.85 9.97
N ILE A 40 22.69 7.87 10.17
CA ILE A 40 22.32 6.48 10.43
C ILE A 40 21.47 6.35 11.68
N GLU A 41 21.93 6.91 12.80
CA GLU A 41 21.19 6.92 14.06
C GLU A 41 19.82 7.59 13.91
N LEU A 42 19.78 8.73 13.19
CA LEU A 42 18.57 9.52 13.01
C LEU A 42 17.44 8.75 12.32
N TRP A 43 17.72 7.99 11.25
CA TRP A 43 16.68 7.17 10.60
C TRP A 43 16.44 5.85 11.35
N GLN A 44 17.45 5.28 12.01
CA GLN A 44 17.30 4.04 12.79
C GLN A 44 16.37 4.21 13.99
N VAL A 45 16.42 5.34 14.71
CA VAL A 45 15.48 5.60 15.82
C VAL A 45 14.02 5.57 15.32
N ARG A 46 13.74 6.20 14.18
CA ARG A 46 12.39 6.19 13.58
C ARG A 46 11.97 4.80 13.13
N MET A 47 12.88 4.03 12.56
CA MET A 47 12.62 2.64 12.17
C MET A 47 12.33 1.75 13.39
N ARG A 48 13.05 1.94 14.51
CA ARG A 48 12.80 1.21 15.77
C ARG A 48 11.42 1.51 16.35
N GLU A 49 11.01 2.77 16.28
CA GLU A 49 9.67 3.20 16.72
C GLU A 49 8.56 2.56 15.88
N LEU A 50 8.71 2.65 14.55
CA LEU A 50 7.75 2.07 13.62
C LEU A 50 7.67 0.55 13.74
N GLN A 51 8.82 -0.11 13.88
CA GLN A 51 8.91 -1.54 14.15
C GLN A 51 8.16 -1.92 15.45
N GLY A 52 8.38 -1.20 16.54
CA GLY A 52 7.71 -1.48 17.81
C GLY A 52 6.21 -1.27 17.74
N ALA A 53 5.76 -0.17 17.14
CA ALA A 53 4.35 0.13 16.95
C ALA A 53 3.64 -0.95 16.09
N ILE A 54 4.26 -1.39 14.99
CA ILE A 54 3.75 -2.48 14.16
C ILE A 54 3.67 -3.78 14.94
N MET A 55 4.71 -4.16 15.69
CA MET A 55 4.71 -5.40 16.47
C MET A 55 3.57 -5.43 17.51
N VAL A 56 3.37 -4.33 18.25
CA VAL A 56 2.30 -4.25 19.25
C VAL A 56 0.92 -4.27 18.59
N ALA A 57 0.70 -3.49 17.53
CA ALA A 57 -0.56 -3.48 16.79
C ALA A 57 -0.87 -4.85 16.15
N SER A 58 0.16 -5.58 15.74
CA SER A 58 0.03 -6.94 15.20
C SER A 58 -0.45 -7.94 16.25
N CYS A 59 -0.01 -7.80 17.51
CA CYS A 59 -0.54 -8.62 18.61
C CYS A 59 -2.05 -8.42 18.78
N PHE A 60 -2.54 -7.19 18.62
CA PHE A 60 -3.98 -6.91 18.59
C PHE A 60 -4.66 -7.62 17.40
N GLN A 61 -4.09 -7.53 16.20
CA GLN A 61 -4.63 -8.23 15.01
C GLN A 61 -4.70 -9.76 15.20
N ILE A 62 -3.64 -10.36 15.75
CA ILE A 62 -3.56 -11.79 16.08
C ILE A 62 -4.68 -12.18 17.05
N PHE A 63 -4.84 -11.39 18.12
CA PHE A 63 -5.90 -11.61 19.10
C PHE A 63 -7.29 -11.52 18.47
N VAL A 64 -7.58 -10.47 17.69
CA VAL A 64 -8.87 -10.29 17.00
C VAL A 64 -9.15 -11.42 16.01
N GLY A 65 -8.14 -11.85 15.25
CA GLY A 65 -8.26 -12.94 14.28
C GLY A 65 -8.55 -14.29 14.95
N PHE A 66 -7.75 -14.70 15.93
CA PHE A 66 -7.90 -16.04 16.54
C PHE A 66 -8.99 -16.12 17.61
N SER A 67 -9.39 -15.02 18.25
CA SER A 67 -10.55 -14.99 19.16
C SER A 67 -11.89 -15.15 18.44
N GLY A 68 -11.90 -14.95 17.12
CA GLY A 68 -13.11 -14.98 16.30
C GLY A 68 -13.97 -13.72 16.38
N LEU A 69 -13.44 -12.64 16.98
CA LEU A 69 -14.10 -11.35 17.08
C LEU A 69 -14.43 -10.77 15.70
N ILE A 70 -13.57 -10.99 14.69
CA ILE A 70 -13.85 -10.50 13.32
C ILE A 70 -15.14 -11.12 12.75
N GLY A 71 -15.40 -12.41 12.97
CA GLY A 71 -16.65 -13.06 12.55
C GLY A 71 -17.91 -12.51 13.24
N PHE A 72 -17.77 -11.86 14.40
CA PHE A 72 -18.84 -11.09 15.06
C PHE A 72 -18.95 -9.68 14.45
N LEU A 73 -17.82 -8.97 14.29
CA LEU A 73 -17.77 -7.63 13.72
C LEU A 73 -18.31 -7.58 12.27
N MET A 74 -18.14 -8.65 11.50
CA MET A 74 -18.69 -8.78 10.15
C MET A 74 -20.21 -8.61 10.06
N ARG A 75 -20.96 -8.78 11.18
CA ARG A 75 -22.40 -8.47 11.19
C ARG A 75 -22.68 -6.97 11.01
N PHE A 76 -21.72 -6.13 11.37
CA PHE A 76 -21.85 -4.67 11.38
C PHE A 76 -21.01 -4.01 10.28
N ILE A 77 -20.13 -4.76 9.61
CA ILE A 77 -19.26 -4.25 8.54
C ILE A 77 -19.92 -4.61 7.20
N GLY A 78 -20.66 -3.64 6.64
CA GLY A 78 -21.26 -3.73 5.31
C GLY A 78 -20.40 -3.11 4.20
N PRO A 79 -20.82 -3.19 2.93
CA PRO A 79 -20.10 -2.57 1.82
C PRO A 79 -20.01 -1.03 1.95
N LEU A 80 -20.95 -0.38 2.64
CA LEU A 80 -20.91 1.05 2.96
C LEU A 80 -19.84 1.43 3.99
N THR A 81 -19.31 0.47 4.74
CA THR A 81 -18.11 0.63 5.57
C THR A 81 -16.84 0.35 4.77
N ILE A 82 -16.85 -0.74 3.99
CA ILE A 82 -15.70 -1.21 3.22
C ILE A 82 -15.31 -0.20 2.13
N ALA A 83 -16.29 0.32 1.38
CA ALA A 83 -16.03 1.20 0.26
C ALA A 83 -15.31 2.51 0.66
N PRO A 84 -15.77 3.30 1.66
CA PRO A 84 -15.01 4.46 2.13
C PRO A 84 -13.63 4.10 2.65
N THR A 85 -13.53 3.01 3.42
CA THR A 85 -12.26 2.55 4.00
C THR A 85 -11.20 2.31 2.93
N ILE A 86 -11.49 1.47 1.93
CA ILE A 86 -10.54 1.12 0.85
C ILE A 86 -10.25 2.34 -0.03
N THR A 87 -11.28 3.13 -0.35
CA THR A 87 -11.11 4.32 -1.21
C THR A 87 -10.15 5.34 -0.56
N LEU A 88 -10.26 5.52 0.76
CA LEU A 88 -9.44 6.44 1.54
C LEU A 88 -8.06 5.87 1.94
N VAL A 89 -7.73 4.63 1.59
CA VAL A 89 -6.33 4.15 1.63
C VAL A 89 -5.50 4.89 0.57
N ALA A 90 -6.06 5.09 -0.62
CA ALA A 90 -5.35 5.61 -1.77
C ALA A 90 -5.58 7.10 -2.01
N LEU A 91 -6.82 7.59 -1.89
CA LEU A 91 -7.16 8.98 -2.22
C LEU A 91 -6.28 10.02 -1.49
N PRO A 92 -6.01 9.94 -0.17
CA PRO A 92 -5.17 10.92 0.53
C PRO A 92 -3.73 11.01 -0.01
N LEU A 93 -3.25 9.97 -0.69
CA LEU A 93 -1.88 9.91 -1.24
C LEU A 93 -1.74 10.66 -2.57
N PHE A 94 -2.79 11.35 -3.05
CA PHE A 94 -2.76 12.11 -4.31
C PHE A 94 -1.68 13.19 -4.33
N SER A 95 -1.44 13.87 -3.21
CA SER A 95 -0.42 14.92 -3.10
C SER A 95 0.99 14.33 -3.25
N SER A 96 1.24 13.14 -2.67
CA SER A 96 2.51 12.43 -2.83
C SER A 96 2.73 12.01 -4.29
N ALA A 97 1.71 11.43 -4.92
CA ALA A 97 1.77 11.03 -6.32
C ALA A 97 2.02 12.25 -7.25
N GLY A 98 1.33 13.36 -6.99
CA GLY A 98 1.49 14.61 -7.74
C GLY A 98 2.87 15.24 -7.56
N LYS A 99 3.43 15.22 -6.35
CA LYS A 99 4.78 15.70 -6.07
C LYS A 99 5.82 14.87 -6.83
N ASP A 100 5.76 13.55 -6.72
CA ASP A 100 6.74 12.65 -7.36
C ASP A 100 6.62 12.69 -8.89
N ALA A 101 5.40 12.76 -9.44
CA ALA A 101 5.18 12.91 -10.88
C ALA A 101 5.62 14.29 -11.39
N GLY A 102 5.43 15.32 -10.57
CA GLY A 102 5.77 16.72 -10.85
C GLY A 102 7.26 17.00 -10.97
N GLU A 103 8.12 16.07 -10.54
CA GLU A 103 9.57 16.15 -10.77
C GLU A 103 9.92 16.09 -12.27
N HIS A 104 9.10 15.37 -13.06
CA HIS A 104 9.14 15.43 -14.52
C HIS A 104 7.86 14.86 -15.16
N TRP A 105 6.89 15.72 -15.48
CA TRP A 105 5.59 15.32 -16.05
C TRP A 105 5.71 14.49 -17.34
N GLY A 106 6.65 14.81 -18.24
CA GLY A 106 6.83 14.04 -19.49
C GLY A 106 7.12 12.56 -19.27
N ILE A 107 8.05 12.23 -18.34
CA ILE A 107 8.39 10.84 -17.98
C ILE A 107 7.25 10.18 -17.21
N ALA A 108 6.59 10.91 -16.31
CA ALA A 108 5.43 10.38 -15.58
C ALA A 108 4.28 10.01 -16.54
N VAL A 109 3.92 10.91 -17.48
CA VAL A 109 2.89 10.66 -18.50
C VAL A 109 3.29 9.52 -19.43
N LEU A 110 4.56 9.43 -19.82
CA LEU A 110 5.05 8.29 -20.60
C LEU A 110 4.90 6.96 -19.86
N THR A 111 5.19 6.96 -18.56
CA THR A 111 5.01 5.78 -17.70
C THR A 111 3.53 5.38 -17.64
N ILE A 112 2.63 6.35 -17.41
CA ILE A 112 1.18 6.13 -17.42
C ILE A 112 0.74 5.58 -18.78
N PHE A 113 1.20 6.17 -19.87
CA PHE A 113 0.90 5.73 -21.22
C PHE A 113 1.27 4.27 -21.43
N PHE A 114 2.48 3.85 -21.05
CA PHE A 114 2.90 2.45 -21.18
C PHE A 114 2.09 1.52 -20.26
N ILE A 115 1.79 1.92 -19.02
CA ILE A 115 0.93 1.11 -18.14
C ILE A 115 -0.44 0.91 -18.78
N VAL A 116 -1.07 1.96 -19.30
CA VAL A 116 -2.40 1.89 -19.95
C VAL A 116 -2.33 1.08 -21.25
N LEU A 117 -1.32 1.30 -22.08
CA LEU A 117 -1.09 0.57 -23.33
C LEU A 117 -0.98 -0.93 -23.06
N PHE A 118 -0.14 -1.34 -22.10
CA PHE A 118 0.08 -2.75 -21.79
C PHE A 118 -1.11 -3.38 -21.06
N SER A 119 -1.72 -2.69 -20.09
CA SER A 119 -2.79 -3.25 -19.27
C SER A 119 -4.16 -3.29 -19.95
N GLN A 120 -4.48 -2.32 -20.83
CA GLN A 120 -5.80 -2.18 -21.44
C GLN A 120 -5.80 -2.59 -22.92
N TYR A 121 -4.83 -2.11 -23.70
CA TYR A 121 -4.84 -2.30 -25.16
C TYR A 121 -4.12 -3.58 -25.61
N LEU A 122 -2.95 -3.89 -25.04
CA LEU A 122 -2.16 -5.07 -25.43
C LEU A 122 -2.42 -6.31 -24.57
N LYS A 123 -3.38 -6.24 -23.64
CA LYS A 123 -3.73 -7.32 -22.71
C LYS A 123 -3.96 -8.66 -23.41
N ASN A 124 -4.64 -8.65 -24.55
CA ASN A 124 -5.03 -9.87 -25.27
C ASN A 124 -4.06 -10.24 -26.40
N VAL A 125 -2.88 -9.63 -26.47
CA VAL A 125 -1.88 -9.94 -27.50
C VAL A 125 -1.05 -11.15 -27.04
N PRO A 126 -1.13 -12.30 -27.74
CA PRO A 126 -0.33 -13.47 -27.40
C PRO A 126 1.11 -13.26 -27.87
N VAL A 127 2.07 -13.32 -26.96
CA VAL A 127 3.49 -13.31 -27.29
C VAL A 127 3.96 -14.77 -27.41
N PRO A 128 4.61 -15.17 -28.52
CA PRO A 128 5.17 -16.52 -28.65
C PRO A 128 6.42 -16.65 -27.78
N VAL A 129 6.35 -17.45 -26.73
CA VAL A 129 7.47 -17.70 -25.81
C VAL A 129 7.95 -19.14 -25.98
N PRO A 130 9.26 -19.41 -26.12
CA PRO A 130 9.76 -20.77 -26.21
C PRO A 130 9.49 -21.51 -24.90
N SER A 131 8.75 -22.61 -24.97
CA SER A 131 8.41 -23.47 -23.83
C SER A 131 8.94 -24.87 -24.06
N TYR A 132 9.47 -25.47 -23.00
CA TYR A 132 9.99 -26.83 -23.01
C TYR A 132 9.06 -27.73 -22.20
N GLN A 133 8.52 -28.77 -22.84
CA GLN A 133 7.73 -29.79 -22.17
C GLN A 133 8.41 -31.15 -22.35
N LYS A 134 8.34 -32.02 -21.34
CA LYS A 134 9.02 -33.32 -21.38
C LYS A 134 8.46 -34.25 -22.47
N SER A 135 7.20 -34.04 -22.88
CA SER A 135 6.49 -34.83 -23.90
C SER A 135 6.59 -34.26 -25.33
N ARG A 136 6.62 -32.94 -25.46
CA ARG A 136 6.87 -32.22 -26.72
C ARG A 136 8.08 -31.35 -26.49
N LYS A 137 9.16 -31.57 -27.27
CA LYS A 137 10.40 -30.77 -27.29
C LYS A 137 10.11 -29.24 -27.36
N CYS A 138 11.14 -28.42 -27.53
CA CYS A 138 10.98 -26.95 -27.63
C CYS A 138 9.85 -26.55 -28.60
N HIS A 139 8.79 -25.92 -28.07
CA HIS A 139 7.66 -25.43 -28.85
C HIS A 139 7.29 -24.02 -28.40
N PHE A 140 6.74 -23.22 -29.31
CA PHE A 140 6.29 -21.87 -28.96
C PHE A 140 4.91 -21.94 -28.31
N SER A 141 4.84 -21.53 -27.04
CA SER A 141 3.58 -21.38 -26.31
C SER A 141 3.12 -19.92 -26.37
N LYS A 142 1.82 -19.70 -26.54
CA LYS A 142 1.21 -18.37 -26.54
C LYS A 142 1.02 -17.92 -25.10
N VAL A 143 1.75 -16.90 -24.67
CA VAL A 143 1.64 -16.34 -23.32
C VAL A 143 1.22 -14.87 -23.41
N TYR A 144 0.24 -14.46 -22.60
CA TYR A 144 -0.26 -13.09 -22.52
C TYR A 144 0.60 -12.27 -21.56
N LEU A 145 1.84 -11.95 -21.95
CA LEU A 145 2.82 -11.30 -21.08
C LEU A 145 2.33 -9.94 -20.55
N PHE A 146 1.71 -9.12 -21.40
CA PHE A 146 1.18 -7.80 -21.04
C PHE A 146 0.00 -7.86 -20.05
N GLN A 147 -0.69 -8.99 -19.98
CA GLN A 147 -1.77 -9.21 -19.03
C GLN A 147 -1.24 -9.49 -17.61
N ILE A 148 -0.07 -10.13 -17.51
CA ILE A 148 0.51 -10.59 -16.25
C ILE A 148 1.48 -9.55 -15.66
N PHE A 149 2.29 -8.90 -16.50
CA PHE A 149 3.34 -7.97 -16.07
C PHE A 149 3.27 -6.56 -16.71
N PRO A 150 2.07 -5.94 -16.89
CA PRO A 150 1.97 -4.66 -17.60
C PRO A 150 2.79 -3.55 -16.93
N VAL A 151 2.70 -3.44 -15.60
CA VAL A 151 3.39 -2.41 -14.83
C VAL A 151 4.90 -2.62 -14.90
N LEU A 152 5.39 -3.85 -14.71
CA LEU A 152 6.83 -4.15 -14.75
C LEU A 152 7.46 -3.81 -16.11
N PHE A 153 6.78 -4.14 -17.21
CA PHE A 153 7.26 -3.77 -18.55
C PHE A 153 7.25 -2.26 -18.77
N ALA A 154 6.20 -1.56 -18.32
CA ALA A 154 6.14 -0.11 -18.41
C ALA A 154 7.31 0.55 -17.65
N LEU A 155 7.55 0.13 -16.40
CA LEU A 155 8.66 0.63 -15.59
C LEU A 155 10.01 0.36 -16.26
N THR A 156 10.21 -0.83 -16.80
CA THR A 156 11.47 -1.22 -17.44
C THR A 156 11.74 -0.38 -18.70
N ILE A 157 10.73 -0.19 -19.54
CA ILE A 157 10.88 0.60 -20.78
C ILE A 157 11.09 2.07 -20.47
N THR A 158 10.31 2.66 -19.55
CA THR A 158 10.53 4.05 -19.16
C THR A 158 11.90 4.23 -18.49
N TRP A 159 12.32 3.29 -17.64
CA TRP A 159 13.65 3.34 -17.03
C TRP A 159 14.77 3.31 -18.08
N LEU A 160 14.68 2.42 -19.08
CA LEU A 160 15.63 2.37 -20.19
C LEU A 160 15.66 3.67 -20.99
N LEU A 161 14.50 4.28 -21.21
CA LEU A 161 14.42 5.59 -21.86
C LEU A 161 15.07 6.69 -20.99
N CYS A 162 14.80 6.72 -19.69
CA CYS A 162 15.49 7.62 -18.76
C CYS A 162 17.00 7.40 -18.77
N PHE A 163 17.45 6.14 -18.85
CA PHE A 163 18.87 5.80 -18.96
C PHE A 163 19.48 6.39 -20.24
N VAL A 164 18.83 6.21 -21.39
CA VAL A 164 19.27 6.81 -22.66
C VAL A 164 19.30 8.33 -22.57
N LEU A 165 18.28 8.98 -22.00
CA LEU A 165 18.25 10.43 -21.82
C LEU A 165 19.31 10.95 -20.83
N THR A 166 19.71 10.11 -19.87
CA THR A 166 20.77 10.42 -18.91
C THR A 166 22.14 10.43 -19.62
N ILE A 167 22.44 9.38 -20.40
CA ILE A 167 23.73 9.28 -21.11
C ILE A 167 23.89 10.29 -22.26
N THR A 168 22.79 10.69 -22.90
CA THR A 168 22.80 11.72 -23.95
C THR A 168 22.81 13.15 -23.39
N ASN A 169 22.83 13.32 -22.05
CA ASN A 169 22.81 14.61 -21.36
C ASN A 169 21.63 15.51 -21.74
N VAL A 170 20.49 14.92 -22.13
CA VAL A 170 19.24 15.67 -22.37
C VAL A 170 18.63 16.13 -21.04
N LEU A 171 18.77 15.31 -19.98
CA LEU A 171 18.32 15.65 -18.64
C LEU A 171 19.36 16.51 -17.92
N PRO A 172 18.95 17.58 -17.21
CA PRO A 172 19.89 18.52 -16.61
C PRO A 172 20.70 17.88 -15.49
N SER A 173 21.99 18.23 -15.41
CA SER A 173 22.90 17.75 -14.37
C SER A 173 22.85 18.59 -13.08
N ASP A 174 22.19 19.76 -13.12
CA ASP A 174 22.02 20.59 -11.92
C ASP A 174 20.93 20.01 -11.02
N THR A 175 21.30 19.72 -9.76
CA THR A 175 20.42 19.17 -8.72
C THR A 175 19.14 19.97 -8.47
N ARG A 176 19.12 21.27 -8.78
CA ARG A 176 17.94 22.14 -8.57
C ARG A 176 17.09 22.33 -9.82
N ALA A 177 17.56 21.85 -10.97
CA ALA A 177 16.83 22.00 -12.23
C ALA A 177 15.71 20.97 -12.34
N TYR A 178 14.60 21.40 -12.94
CA TYR A 178 13.46 20.54 -13.27
C TYR A 178 13.91 19.36 -14.15
N GLY A 179 13.58 18.14 -13.75
CA GLY A 179 13.98 16.93 -14.46
C GLY A 179 15.28 16.26 -13.99
N TYR A 180 16.03 16.85 -13.04
CA TYR A 180 17.21 16.19 -12.47
C TYR A 180 16.87 14.82 -11.85
N LEU A 181 15.77 14.73 -11.10
CA LEU A 181 15.32 13.46 -10.49
C LEU A 181 14.77 12.44 -11.49
N ALA A 182 14.65 12.79 -12.77
CA ALA A 182 14.38 11.84 -13.86
C ALA A 182 15.63 11.06 -14.28
N ARG A 183 16.83 11.50 -13.88
CA ARG A 183 18.08 10.84 -14.23
C ARG A 183 18.26 9.54 -13.47
N THR A 184 18.82 8.55 -14.15
CA THR A 184 19.10 7.22 -13.58
C THR A 184 20.33 7.19 -12.68
N ASP A 185 21.22 8.18 -12.81
CA ASP A 185 22.42 8.36 -11.98
C ASP A 185 22.20 9.32 -10.79
N SER A 186 20.99 9.88 -10.65
CA SER A 186 20.65 10.87 -9.60
C SER A 186 20.85 10.36 -8.18
N ARG A 187 20.75 9.03 -7.97
CA ARG A 187 20.98 8.38 -6.68
C ARG A 187 22.41 7.86 -6.52
N GLY A 188 23.32 8.24 -7.42
CA GLY A 188 24.74 7.88 -7.39
C GLY A 188 25.00 6.38 -7.45
N ASP A 189 26.03 5.94 -6.72
CA ASP A 189 26.58 4.60 -6.71
C ASP A 189 25.78 3.54 -5.91
N VAL A 190 24.45 3.68 -5.81
CA VAL A 190 23.61 2.77 -5.00
C VAL A 190 23.74 1.32 -5.47
N ILE A 191 23.79 1.09 -6.79
CA ILE A 191 23.94 -0.25 -7.37
C ILE A 191 25.33 -0.81 -7.12
N SER A 192 26.39 -0.01 -7.24
CA SER A 192 27.78 -0.47 -7.04
C SER A 192 28.07 -0.74 -5.56
N LYS A 193 27.61 0.13 -4.66
CA LYS A 193 27.79 0.01 -3.20
C LYS A 193 26.92 -1.05 -2.51
N ALA A 194 25.80 -1.44 -3.11
CA ALA A 194 24.92 -2.44 -2.49
C ALA A 194 25.62 -3.81 -2.38
N PRO A 195 25.51 -4.52 -1.25
CA PRO A 195 26.07 -5.86 -1.13
C PRO A 195 25.34 -6.83 -2.08
N TRP A 196 26.06 -7.84 -2.58
CA TRP A 196 25.44 -8.89 -3.40
C TRP A 196 24.43 -9.70 -2.61
N PHE A 197 24.78 -10.05 -1.38
CA PHE A 197 23.94 -10.82 -0.47
C PHE A 197 23.76 -10.04 0.83
N ARG A 198 22.50 -9.89 1.24
CA ARG A 198 22.12 -9.36 2.56
C ARG A 198 21.09 -10.30 3.15
N PHE A 199 21.42 -10.95 4.25
CA PHE A 199 20.45 -11.72 5.01
C PHE A 199 19.74 -10.78 6.00
N PRO A 200 18.44 -10.48 5.81
CA PRO A 200 17.72 -9.67 6.78
C PRO A 200 17.41 -10.53 8.02
N TYR A 201 17.51 -9.95 9.19
CA TYR A 201 17.32 -10.64 10.47
C TYR A 201 16.46 -9.79 11.42
N PRO A 202 15.79 -10.41 12.41
CA PRO A 202 14.92 -9.67 13.30
C PRO A 202 15.71 -8.71 14.18
N GLY A 203 15.21 -7.49 14.37
CA GLY A 203 15.87 -6.46 15.16
C GLY A 203 17.08 -5.82 14.49
N GLN A 204 17.21 -5.91 13.15
CA GLN A 204 18.36 -5.36 12.40
C GLN A 204 18.58 -3.84 12.55
N TRP A 205 17.56 -3.11 13.04
CA TRP A 205 17.64 -1.67 13.30
C TRP A 205 17.84 -1.32 14.78
N GLY A 206 17.99 -2.34 15.64
CA GLY A 206 18.10 -2.22 17.11
C GLY A 206 16.82 -2.60 17.85
N VAL A 207 16.83 -2.39 19.18
CA VAL A 207 15.70 -2.75 20.06
C VAL A 207 14.48 -1.87 19.74
N PRO A 208 13.28 -2.45 19.52
CA PRO A 208 12.08 -1.67 19.22
C PRO A 208 11.74 -0.67 20.32
N THR A 209 11.30 0.53 19.92
CA THR A 209 10.73 1.53 20.83
C THR A 209 9.25 1.68 20.56
N ILE A 210 8.49 2.12 21.56
CA ILE A 210 7.04 2.28 21.44
C ILE A 210 6.59 3.61 22.05
N SER A 211 5.65 4.26 21.37
CA SER A 211 4.88 5.39 21.84
C SER A 211 3.39 5.07 21.75
N LEU A 212 2.62 5.64 22.68
CA LEU A 212 1.17 5.43 22.73
C LEU A 212 0.51 5.86 21.40
N ALA A 213 0.90 7.02 20.89
CA ALA A 213 0.39 7.57 19.62
C ALA A 213 0.72 6.68 18.42
N GLY A 214 1.97 6.16 18.35
CA GLY A 214 2.37 5.23 17.30
C GLY A 214 1.57 3.93 17.34
N VAL A 215 1.39 3.34 18.54
CA VAL A 215 0.62 2.11 18.70
C VAL A 215 -0.84 2.29 18.25
N PHE A 216 -1.53 3.33 18.72
CA PHE A 216 -2.93 3.56 18.32
C PHE A 216 -3.09 3.93 16.84
N GLY A 217 -2.14 4.70 16.29
CA GLY A 217 -2.11 4.98 14.86
C GLY A 217 -1.98 3.74 14.00
N ILE A 218 -1.01 2.88 14.32
CA ILE A 218 -0.81 1.64 13.57
C ILE A 218 -1.96 0.65 13.81
N ILE A 219 -2.60 0.65 15.00
CA ILE A 219 -3.85 -0.11 15.23
C ILE A 219 -4.96 0.37 14.27
N ALA A 220 -5.09 1.66 14.02
CA ALA A 220 -6.07 2.15 13.04
C ALA A 220 -5.77 1.65 11.61
N GLY A 221 -4.49 1.62 11.21
CA GLY A 221 -4.04 1.01 9.97
C GLY A 221 -4.36 -0.49 9.89
N VAL A 222 -4.09 -1.24 10.97
CA VAL A 222 -4.44 -2.65 11.14
C VAL A 222 -5.96 -2.88 11.03
N ILE A 223 -6.78 -2.07 11.70
CA ILE A 223 -8.24 -2.20 11.62
C ILE A 223 -8.73 -2.05 10.20
N SER A 224 -8.22 -1.05 9.50
CA SER A 224 -8.58 -0.85 8.11
C SER A 224 -8.05 -1.94 7.19
N SER A 225 -6.82 -2.44 7.41
CA SER A 225 -6.29 -3.58 6.64
C SER A 225 -7.13 -4.84 6.86
N MET A 226 -7.64 -5.07 8.07
CA MET A 226 -8.58 -6.17 8.33
C MET A 226 -9.87 -6.03 7.50
N VAL A 227 -10.43 -4.82 7.41
CA VAL A 227 -11.64 -4.54 6.62
C VAL A 227 -11.38 -4.76 5.12
N GLU A 228 -10.24 -4.29 4.62
CA GLU A 228 -9.76 -4.54 3.26
C GLU A 228 -9.62 -6.04 2.98
N SER A 229 -8.97 -6.78 3.89
CA SER A 229 -8.75 -8.22 3.77
C SER A 229 -10.02 -9.03 3.73
N VAL A 230 -11.04 -8.65 4.51
CA VAL A 230 -12.35 -9.31 4.42
C VAL A 230 -12.91 -9.13 3.00
N GLY A 231 -12.89 -7.91 2.45
CA GLY A 231 -13.32 -7.66 1.07
C GLY A 231 -12.57 -8.50 0.04
N ASP A 232 -11.25 -8.59 0.17
CA ASP A 232 -10.40 -9.41 -0.70
C ASP A 232 -10.72 -10.90 -0.62
N TYR A 233 -11.04 -11.43 0.57
CA TYR A 233 -11.39 -12.84 0.72
C TYR A 233 -12.67 -13.19 -0.04
N TYR A 234 -13.70 -12.33 0.03
CA TYR A 234 -14.93 -12.51 -0.74
C TYR A 234 -14.70 -12.36 -2.24
N ALA A 235 -13.92 -11.36 -2.65
CA ALA A 235 -13.57 -11.15 -4.05
C ALA A 235 -12.79 -12.35 -4.62
N CYS A 236 -11.83 -12.88 -3.87
CA CYS A 236 -11.03 -14.05 -4.23
C CYS A 236 -11.88 -15.32 -4.32
N ALA A 237 -12.77 -15.57 -3.35
CA ALA A 237 -13.68 -16.71 -3.39
C ALA A 237 -14.57 -16.68 -4.65
N ARG A 238 -15.15 -15.51 -4.95
CA ARG A 238 -15.97 -15.33 -6.16
C ARG A 238 -15.17 -15.56 -7.45
N LEU A 239 -13.99 -14.96 -7.58
CA LEU A 239 -13.17 -15.08 -8.79
C LEU A 239 -12.58 -16.48 -8.99
N SER A 240 -12.41 -17.25 -7.91
CA SER A 240 -11.99 -18.65 -7.96
C SER A 240 -13.17 -19.63 -8.15
N GLY A 241 -14.42 -19.15 -8.14
CA GLY A 241 -15.61 -20.00 -8.19
C GLY A 241 -15.84 -20.82 -6.92
N ALA A 242 -15.23 -20.41 -5.80
CA ALA A 242 -15.41 -21.02 -4.49
C ALA A 242 -16.65 -20.44 -3.76
N PRO A 243 -17.27 -21.20 -2.85
CA PRO A 243 -18.34 -20.66 -2.00
C PRO A 243 -17.81 -19.51 -1.12
N PRO A 244 -18.70 -18.63 -0.62
CA PRO A 244 -18.33 -17.59 0.33
C PRO A 244 -17.51 -18.16 1.50
N PRO A 245 -16.41 -17.50 1.89
CA PRO A 245 -15.51 -18.03 2.89
C PRO A 245 -16.23 -18.14 4.25
N PRO A 246 -16.18 -19.31 4.92
CA PRO A 246 -16.82 -19.45 6.22
C PRO A 246 -16.10 -18.60 7.28
N LYS A 247 -16.84 -18.15 8.31
CA LYS A 247 -16.32 -17.24 9.35
C LYS A 247 -15.01 -17.71 9.98
N HIS A 248 -14.88 -19.01 10.26
CA HIS A 248 -13.65 -19.56 10.84
C HIS A 248 -12.42 -19.44 9.91
N ALA A 249 -12.62 -19.46 8.59
CA ALA A 249 -11.55 -19.27 7.62
C ALA A 249 -11.12 -17.81 7.56
N ILE A 250 -12.06 -16.87 7.63
CA ILE A 250 -11.80 -15.43 7.71
C ILE A 250 -11.02 -15.10 8.99
N ASN A 251 -11.50 -15.59 10.14
CA ASN A 251 -10.83 -15.44 11.44
C ASN A 251 -9.37 -15.91 11.38
N ARG A 252 -9.12 -17.11 10.82
CA ARG A 252 -7.77 -17.64 10.62
C ARG A 252 -6.94 -16.81 9.64
N GLY A 253 -7.55 -16.30 8.57
CA GLY A 253 -6.89 -15.42 7.59
C GLY A 253 -6.34 -14.16 8.25
N ILE A 254 -7.18 -13.46 9.01
CA ILE A 254 -6.79 -12.26 9.77
C ILE A 254 -5.76 -12.57 10.86
N GLY A 255 -5.91 -13.70 11.57
CA GLY A 255 -4.92 -14.13 12.57
C GLY A 255 -3.54 -14.39 11.97
N VAL A 256 -3.49 -15.06 10.81
CA VAL A 256 -2.23 -15.31 10.08
C VAL A 256 -1.66 -14.03 9.47
N GLU A 257 -2.51 -13.12 9.01
CA GLU A 257 -2.09 -11.78 8.59
C GLU A 257 -1.44 -11.00 9.72
N GLY A 258 -2.00 -11.04 10.93
CA GLY A 258 -1.39 -10.45 12.11
C GLY A 258 -0.03 -11.07 12.46
N ILE A 259 0.14 -12.39 12.28
CA ILE A 259 1.47 -13.04 12.40
C ILE A 259 2.43 -12.49 11.34
N GLY A 260 1.94 -12.31 10.10
CA GLY A 260 2.71 -11.68 9.02
C GLY A 260 3.17 -10.27 9.38
N CYS A 261 2.28 -9.43 9.91
CA CYS A 261 2.59 -8.08 10.38
C CYS A 261 3.59 -8.11 11.55
N LEU A 262 3.46 -9.04 12.49
CA LEU A 262 4.39 -9.19 13.60
C LEU A 262 5.80 -9.51 13.10
N LEU A 263 5.92 -10.43 12.13
CA LEU A 263 7.18 -10.78 11.50
C LEU A 263 7.74 -9.61 10.68
N ALA A 264 6.89 -8.88 9.94
CA ALA A 264 7.27 -7.71 9.17
C ALA A 264 7.80 -6.57 10.07
N GLY A 265 7.18 -6.38 11.24
CA GLY A 265 7.67 -5.51 12.30
C GLY A 265 9.01 -6.01 12.85
N ALA A 266 9.10 -7.27 13.25
CA ALA A 266 10.33 -7.85 13.80
C ALA A 266 11.54 -7.75 12.85
N TRP A 267 11.34 -8.00 11.56
CA TRP A 267 12.36 -7.81 10.51
C TRP A 267 12.60 -6.35 10.12
N GLY A 268 11.84 -5.41 10.69
CA GLY A 268 12.03 -3.99 10.47
C GLY A 268 11.74 -3.56 9.02
N THR A 269 10.74 -4.16 8.38
CA THR A 269 10.37 -3.81 6.99
C THR A 269 9.82 -2.39 6.85
N GLY A 270 9.44 -1.75 7.96
CA GLY A 270 8.84 -0.42 7.99
C GLY A 270 7.38 -0.39 7.52
N ASN A 271 6.75 -1.54 7.35
CA ASN A 271 5.35 -1.65 6.92
C ASN A 271 4.71 -2.94 7.48
N GLY A 272 3.39 -2.97 7.59
CA GLY A 272 2.63 -4.19 7.85
C GLY A 272 2.36 -4.99 6.57
N THR A 273 1.66 -6.11 6.71
CA THR A 273 1.24 -6.94 5.58
C THR A 273 -0.27 -7.05 5.52
N THR A 274 -0.86 -6.99 4.32
CA THR A 274 -2.28 -7.27 4.11
C THR A 274 -2.51 -8.21 2.93
N SER A 275 -3.75 -8.61 2.65
CA SER A 275 -4.10 -9.23 1.37
C SER A 275 -3.82 -8.27 0.20
N TYR A 276 -3.58 -8.79 -1.00
CA TYR A 276 -3.25 -7.94 -2.15
C TYR A 276 -4.39 -8.02 -3.14
N SER A 277 -5.19 -6.95 -3.24
CA SER A 277 -6.29 -6.85 -4.19
C SER A 277 -5.81 -7.01 -5.64
N GLU A 278 -4.58 -6.62 -5.95
CA GLU A 278 -3.96 -6.82 -7.27
C GLU A 278 -3.78 -8.30 -7.59
N ASN A 279 -3.39 -9.11 -6.60
CA ASN A 279 -3.27 -10.56 -6.77
C ASN A 279 -4.65 -11.21 -6.95
N VAL A 280 -5.67 -10.70 -6.26
CA VAL A 280 -7.07 -11.11 -6.47
C VAL A 280 -7.54 -10.75 -7.88
N GLY A 281 -7.16 -9.57 -8.39
CA GLY A 281 -7.39 -9.17 -9.78
C GLY A 281 -6.68 -10.09 -10.78
N ALA A 282 -5.40 -10.40 -10.55
CA ALA A 282 -4.61 -11.31 -11.38
C ALA A 282 -5.21 -12.73 -11.40
N LEU A 283 -5.77 -13.20 -10.28
CA LEU A 283 -6.52 -14.46 -10.22
C LEU A 283 -7.72 -14.46 -11.16
N GLY A 284 -8.55 -13.41 -11.13
CA GLY A 284 -9.73 -13.29 -12.00
C GLY A 284 -9.38 -13.30 -13.50
N ILE A 285 -8.16 -12.88 -13.81
CA ILE A 285 -7.64 -12.81 -15.18
C ILE A 285 -7.00 -14.13 -15.62
N THR A 286 -6.05 -14.64 -14.83
CA THR A 286 -5.29 -15.86 -15.14
C THR A 286 -6.12 -17.13 -14.99
N ARG A 287 -7.19 -17.07 -14.17
CA ARG A 287 -8.01 -18.22 -13.75
C ARG A 287 -7.19 -19.31 -13.06
N VAL A 288 -6.06 -18.96 -12.45
CA VAL A 288 -5.19 -19.89 -11.73
C VAL A 288 -5.33 -19.67 -10.23
N GLY A 289 -6.24 -20.40 -9.59
CA GLY A 289 -6.47 -20.38 -8.13
C GLY A 289 -5.61 -21.34 -7.31
N SER A 290 -4.48 -21.82 -7.87
CA SER A 290 -3.66 -22.83 -7.21
C SER A 290 -2.79 -22.24 -6.08
N ARG A 291 -2.92 -22.80 -4.87
CA ARG A 291 -2.07 -22.45 -3.71
C ARG A 291 -0.57 -22.61 -3.99
N MET A 292 -0.19 -23.55 -4.87
CA MET A 292 1.21 -23.81 -5.18
C MET A 292 1.86 -22.65 -5.92
N VAL A 293 1.09 -21.88 -6.71
CA VAL A 293 1.60 -20.69 -7.39
C VAL A 293 1.97 -19.62 -6.36
N ILE A 294 1.15 -19.43 -5.33
CA ILE A 294 1.41 -18.47 -4.26
C ILE A 294 2.62 -18.91 -3.40
N VAL A 295 2.74 -20.20 -3.07
CA VAL A 295 3.89 -20.73 -2.33
C VAL A 295 5.19 -20.57 -3.12
N ALA A 296 5.19 -20.92 -4.41
CA ALA A 296 6.35 -20.76 -5.28
C ALA A 296 6.73 -19.27 -5.43
N GLY A 297 5.74 -18.38 -5.61
CA GLY A 297 5.96 -16.93 -5.65
C GLY A 297 6.59 -16.40 -4.35
N GLY A 298 6.10 -16.85 -3.19
CA GLY A 298 6.68 -16.49 -1.90
C GLY A 298 8.14 -16.94 -1.74
N LEU A 299 8.48 -18.16 -2.15
CA LEU A 299 9.86 -18.65 -2.14
C LEU A 299 10.77 -17.84 -3.07
N VAL A 300 10.29 -17.51 -4.28
CA VAL A 300 11.03 -16.64 -5.21
C VAL A 300 11.27 -15.26 -4.58
N LEU A 301 10.23 -14.65 -3.99
CA LEU A 301 10.36 -13.35 -3.33
C LEU A 301 11.36 -13.38 -2.17
N LEU A 302 11.33 -14.41 -1.32
CA LEU A 302 12.31 -14.60 -0.24
C LEU A 302 13.75 -14.68 -0.77
N VAL A 303 13.98 -15.49 -1.80
CA VAL A 303 15.30 -15.64 -2.42
C VAL A 303 15.74 -14.32 -3.04
N THR A 304 14.89 -13.65 -3.83
CA THR A 304 15.21 -12.36 -4.46
C THR A 304 15.46 -11.25 -3.44
N GLY A 305 14.76 -11.25 -2.30
CA GLY A 305 14.94 -10.29 -1.22
C GLY A 305 16.30 -10.38 -0.54
N MET A 306 16.98 -11.52 -0.62
CA MET A 306 18.35 -11.70 -0.12
C MET A 306 19.42 -11.10 -1.06
N PHE A 307 19.07 -10.82 -2.32
CA PHE A 307 20.00 -10.21 -3.28
C PHE A 307 19.93 -8.69 -3.20
N GLY A 308 20.89 -8.08 -2.50
CA GLY A 308 20.91 -6.63 -2.27
C GLY A 308 20.98 -5.79 -3.55
N LYS A 309 21.57 -6.34 -4.63
CA LYS A 309 21.58 -5.69 -5.96
C LYS A 309 20.19 -5.52 -6.54
N ILE A 310 19.27 -6.47 -6.33
CA ILE A 310 17.89 -6.36 -6.82
C ILE A 310 17.20 -5.20 -6.11
N GLY A 311 17.34 -5.10 -4.79
CA GLY A 311 16.84 -3.95 -4.02
C GLY A 311 17.43 -2.62 -4.48
N ALA A 312 18.73 -2.60 -4.81
CA ALA A 312 19.40 -1.41 -5.33
C ALA A 312 18.86 -0.96 -6.70
N VAL A 313 18.51 -1.92 -7.58
CA VAL A 313 17.85 -1.61 -8.87
C VAL A 313 16.49 -0.95 -8.63
N PHE A 314 15.66 -1.50 -7.74
CA PHE A 314 14.38 -0.86 -7.38
C PHE A 314 14.59 0.53 -6.75
N ALA A 315 15.61 0.69 -5.91
CA ALA A 315 15.95 1.97 -5.33
C ALA A 315 16.47 2.99 -6.36
N SER A 316 16.98 2.55 -7.51
CA SER A 316 17.48 3.41 -8.60
C SER A 316 16.40 3.93 -9.55
N ILE A 317 15.14 3.48 -9.39
CA ILE A 317 14.04 3.93 -10.25
C ILE A 317 13.85 5.45 -10.06
N PRO A 318 13.91 6.25 -11.14
CA PRO A 318 13.69 7.69 -11.06
C PRO A 318 12.33 8.06 -10.47
N THR A 319 12.30 9.12 -9.67
CA THR A 319 11.09 9.57 -8.94
C THR A 319 9.88 9.83 -9.86
N PRO A 320 10.02 10.46 -11.04
CA PRO A 320 8.89 10.67 -11.96
C PRO A 320 8.22 9.38 -12.45
N ILE A 321 8.99 8.28 -12.59
CA ILE A 321 8.45 6.98 -12.96
C ILE A 321 7.56 6.44 -11.83
N ILE A 322 8.05 6.55 -10.58
CA ILE A 322 7.30 6.15 -9.38
C ILE A 322 6.02 6.99 -9.25
N GLY A 323 6.09 8.30 -9.47
CA GLY A 323 4.92 9.18 -9.44
C GLY A 323 3.86 8.81 -10.50
N GLY A 324 4.30 8.55 -11.74
CA GLY A 324 3.40 8.07 -12.81
C GLY A 324 2.73 6.73 -12.47
N MET A 325 3.49 5.81 -11.87
CA MET A 325 2.96 4.54 -11.37
C MET A 325 1.94 4.74 -10.24
N PHE A 326 2.23 5.62 -9.26
CA PHE A 326 1.33 5.92 -8.15
C PHE A 326 0.00 6.52 -8.63
N LEU A 327 0.01 7.40 -9.63
CA LEU A 327 -1.23 7.93 -10.22
C LEU A 327 -2.15 6.81 -10.74
N VAL A 328 -1.58 5.80 -11.41
CA VAL A 328 -2.37 4.65 -11.90
C VAL A 328 -2.79 3.73 -10.76
N MET A 329 -1.87 3.37 -9.87
CA MET A 329 -2.13 2.44 -8.77
C MET A 329 -3.18 2.99 -7.79
N PHE A 330 -3.02 4.23 -7.33
CA PHE A 330 -3.98 4.85 -6.43
C PHE A 330 -5.36 5.03 -7.09
N GLY A 331 -5.39 5.30 -8.40
CA GLY A 331 -6.64 5.33 -9.17
C GLY A 331 -7.35 3.97 -9.19
N ILE A 332 -6.61 2.88 -9.41
CA ILE A 332 -7.18 1.52 -9.40
C ILE A 332 -7.65 1.13 -8.00
N ILE A 333 -6.87 1.38 -6.95
CA ILE A 333 -7.26 1.08 -5.55
C ILE A 333 -8.54 1.85 -5.17
N THR A 334 -8.61 3.13 -5.53
CA THR A 334 -9.82 3.97 -5.36
C THR A 334 -11.01 3.33 -6.06
N ALA A 335 -10.84 2.90 -7.32
CA ALA A 335 -11.90 2.25 -8.08
C ALA A 335 -12.34 0.90 -7.47
N VAL A 336 -11.41 0.10 -6.93
CA VAL A 336 -11.73 -1.13 -6.20
C VAL A 336 -12.59 -0.84 -4.97
N GLY A 337 -12.24 0.20 -4.19
CA GLY A 337 -13.05 0.66 -3.07
C GLY A 337 -14.47 1.01 -3.48
N VAL A 338 -14.62 1.89 -4.48
CA VAL A 338 -15.93 2.28 -5.04
C VAL A 338 -16.70 1.09 -5.60
N SER A 339 -16.02 0.11 -6.22
CA SER A 339 -16.68 -1.06 -6.81
C SER A 339 -17.41 -1.92 -5.78
N ASN A 340 -17.08 -1.85 -4.48
CA ASN A 340 -17.82 -2.53 -3.43
C ASN A 340 -19.25 -2.00 -3.27
N LEU A 341 -19.53 -0.77 -3.72
CA LEU A 341 -20.89 -0.21 -3.71
C LEU A 341 -21.84 -0.94 -4.69
N GLN A 342 -21.32 -1.76 -5.61
CA GLN A 342 -22.14 -2.59 -6.49
C GLN A 342 -23.03 -3.59 -5.71
N TYR A 343 -22.68 -3.86 -4.44
CA TYR A 343 -23.43 -4.74 -3.54
C TYR A 343 -24.42 -3.99 -2.64
N THR A 344 -24.66 -2.71 -2.91
CA THR A 344 -25.58 -1.84 -2.17
C THR A 344 -26.50 -1.13 -3.14
N ASP A 345 -27.73 -0.83 -2.71
CA ASP A 345 -28.62 -0.01 -3.52
C ASP A 345 -28.21 1.47 -3.45
N MET A 346 -27.47 1.92 -4.45
CA MET A 346 -27.03 3.31 -4.58
C MET A 346 -28.12 4.25 -5.11
N ASN A 347 -29.36 3.79 -5.33
CA ASN A 347 -30.50 4.68 -5.55
C ASN A 347 -31.09 5.21 -4.24
N SER A 348 -30.79 4.57 -3.12
CA SER A 348 -31.24 5.00 -1.80
C SER A 348 -30.51 6.27 -1.35
N SER A 349 -31.26 7.31 -1.01
CA SER A 349 -30.72 8.56 -0.46
C SER A 349 -29.88 8.35 0.79
N ARG A 350 -30.25 7.38 1.63
CA ARG A 350 -29.48 6.93 2.81
C ARG A 350 -28.08 6.49 2.40
N ASN A 351 -27.97 5.59 1.44
CA ASN A 351 -26.69 4.97 1.07
C ASN A 351 -25.77 5.98 0.36
N ILE A 352 -26.33 6.82 -0.51
CA ILE A 352 -25.61 7.94 -1.14
C ILE A 352 -25.07 8.88 -0.06
N PHE A 353 -25.89 9.25 0.93
CA PHE A 353 -25.47 10.14 2.02
C PHE A 353 -24.35 9.53 2.87
N ILE A 354 -24.51 8.28 3.31
CA ILE A 354 -23.51 7.57 4.13
C ILE A 354 -22.17 7.55 3.41
N PHE A 355 -22.14 7.10 2.15
CA PHE A 355 -20.92 7.01 1.37
C PHE A 355 -20.30 8.40 1.13
N GLY A 356 -21.10 9.35 0.63
CA GLY A 356 -20.62 10.69 0.28
C GLY A 356 -20.07 11.45 1.48
N PHE A 357 -20.78 11.44 2.60
CA PHE A 357 -20.33 12.09 3.84
C PHE A 357 -19.05 11.44 4.37
N SER A 358 -18.97 10.10 4.37
CA SER A 358 -17.81 9.37 4.89
C SER A 358 -16.55 9.62 4.08
N ILE A 359 -16.65 9.66 2.75
CA ILE A 359 -15.51 10.00 1.87
C ILE A 359 -15.07 11.44 2.10
N PHE A 360 -16.01 12.39 2.09
CA PHE A 360 -15.66 13.81 2.19
C PHE A 360 -15.06 14.13 3.57
N ALA A 361 -15.69 13.67 4.65
CA ALA A 361 -15.17 13.82 5.99
C ALA A 361 -13.79 13.14 6.17
N GLY A 362 -13.60 11.96 5.56
CA GLY A 362 -12.33 11.23 5.55
C GLY A 362 -11.19 11.93 4.80
N LEU A 363 -11.47 12.97 4.02
CA LEU A 363 -10.46 13.86 3.42
C LEU A 363 -10.36 15.20 4.18
N THR A 364 -11.50 15.80 4.54
CA THR A 364 -11.55 17.11 5.17
C THR A 364 -11.00 17.13 6.58
N ILE A 365 -11.34 16.13 7.42
CA ILE A 365 -10.91 16.10 8.82
C ILE A 365 -9.38 15.94 8.92
N PRO A 366 -8.73 14.98 8.23
CA PRO A 366 -7.27 14.91 8.20
C PRO A 366 -6.62 16.22 7.76
N HIS A 367 -7.10 16.80 6.66
CA HIS A 367 -6.54 18.04 6.12
C HIS A 367 -6.66 19.21 7.09
N TRP A 368 -7.79 19.32 7.81
CA TRP A 368 -7.98 20.36 8.82
C TRP A 368 -7.05 20.14 10.02
N VAL A 369 -6.93 18.89 10.50
CA VAL A 369 -6.08 18.56 11.65
C VAL A 369 -4.60 18.81 11.35
N GLU A 370 -4.12 18.43 10.16
CA GLU A 370 -2.73 18.69 9.73
C GLU A 370 -2.39 20.19 9.72
N ASN A 371 -3.36 21.04 9.38
CA ASN A 371 -3.18 22.49 9.34
C ASN A 371 -3.42 23.20 10.68
N ASN A 372 -3.97 22.52 11.69
CA ASN A 372 -4.38 23.10 12.97
C ASN A 372 -3.95 22.24 14.18
N THR A 373 -2.72 21.71 14.14
CA THR A 373 -2.21 20.80 15.19
C THR A 373 -2.18 21.43 16.58
N ASP A 374 -2.05 22.76 16.65
CA ASP A 374 -2.03 23.57 17.87
C ASP A 374 -3.38 23.66 18.59
N LYS A 375 -4.48 23.35 17.91
CA LYS A 375 -5.84 23.46 18.48
C LYS A 375 -6.31 22.21 19.21
N LEU A 376 -5.60 21.09 19.07
CA LEU A 376 -5.92 19.81 19.73
C LEU A 376 -5.21 19.71 21.08
N THR A 377 -5.58 20.57 22.04
CA THR A 377 -5.01 20.54 23.40
C THR A 377 -6.06 20.10 24.40
N THR A 378 -6.05 18.82 24.78
CA THR A 378 -6.92 18.24 25.82
C THR A 378 -6.31 18.35 27.22
N GLY A 379 -5.07 18.82 27.33
CA GLY A 379 -4.31 18.92 28.57
C GLY A 379 -3.45 17.68 28.88
N THR A 380 -3.57 16.61 28.09
CA THR A 380 -2.74 15.40 28.19
C THR A 380 -2.03 15.15 26.86
N VAL A 381 -0.71 15.33 26.82
CA VAL A 381 0.10 15.24 25.58
C VAL A 381 -0.08 13.90 24.86
N GLN A 382 -0.15 12.79 25.60
CA GLN A 382 -0.31 11.47 25.02
C GLN A 382 -1.67 11.29 24.33
N LEU A 383 -2.73 11.87 24.91
CA LEU A 383 -4.07 11.81 24.35
C LEU A 383 -4.17 12.68 23.10
N ASP A 384 -3.57 13.87 23.14
CA ASP A 384 -3.50 14.80 22.00
C ASP A 384 -2.84 14.14 20.79
N GLN A 385 -1.71 13.45 21.02
CA GLN A 385 -1.01 12.73 19.96
C GLN A 385 -1.83 11.56 19.39
N VAL A 386 -2.53 10.80 20.24
CA VAL A 386 -3.40 9.70 19.77
C VAL A 386 -4.54 10.25 18.92
N ILE A 387 -5.22 11.30 19.38
CA ILE A 387 -6.31 11.95 18.64
C ILE A 387 -5.79 12.49 17.31
N GLN A 388 -4.64 13.16 17.32
CA GLN A 388 -4.02 13.69 16.11
C GLN A 388 -3.74 12.58 15.10
N VAL A 389 -3.12 11.46 15.50
CA VAL A 389 -2.80 10.37 14.57
C VAL A 389 -4.07 9.68 14.04
N LEU A 390 -5.09 9.47 14.88
CA LEU A 390 -6.36 8.87 14.43
C LEU A 390 -7.11 9.78 13.45
N LEU A 391 -7.20 11.08 13.73
CA LEU A 391 -7.93 12.02 12.89
C LEU A 391 -7.20 12.39 11.60
N THR A 392 -5.86 12.28 11.57
CA THR A 392 -5.07 12.42 10.33
C THR A 392 -5.09 11.16 9.46
N THR A 393 -5.54 10.02 10.02
CA THR A 393 -5.68 8.77 9.27
C THR A 393 -7.03 8.76 8.54
N GLY A 394 -7.07 9.27 7.31
CA GLY A 394 -8.31 9.44 6.54
C GLY A 394 -9.15 8.17 6.36
N MET A 395 -8.50 7.03 6.10
CA MET A 395 -9.14 5.71 6.06
C MET A 395 -9.85 5.31 7.36
N PHE A 396 -9.29 5.67 8.52
CA PHE A 396 -9.93 5.42 9.81
C PHE A 396 -11.14 6.33 9.99
N VAL A 397 -10.99 7.62 9.71
CA VAL A 397 -12.10 8.60 9.83
C VAL A 397 -13.27 8.22 8.93
N GLY A 398 -13.04 8.02 7.64
CA GLY A 398 -14.10 7.69 6.70
C GLY A 398 -14.66 6.27 6.90
N GLY A 399 -13.80 5.29 7.24
CA GLY A 399 -14.25 3.95 7.58
C GLY A 399 -15.12 3.91 8.83
N PHE A 400 -14.72 4.63 9.89
CA PHE A 400 -15.46 4.74 11.13
C PHE A 400 -16.80 5.45 10.93
N LEU A 401 -16.83 6.56 10.18
CA LEU A 401 -18.08 7.27 9.88
C LEU A 401 -19.02 6.42 9.02
N GLY A 402 -18.49 5.71 8.02
CA GLY A 402 -19.27 4.77 7.21
C GLY A 402 -19.87 3.66 8.06
N PHE A 403 -19.07 3.07 8.95
CA PHE A 403 -19.51 2.09 9.93
C PHE A 403 -20.59 2.64 10.85
N PHE A 404 -20.34 3.79 11.47
CA PHE A 404 -21.22 4.38 12.46
C PHE A 404 -22.58 4.73 11.83
N LEU A 405 -22.59 5.40 10.68
CA LEU A 405 -23.81 5.83 10.02
C LEU A 405 -24.60 4.66 9.43
N ASP A 406 -23.94 3.64 8.87
CA ASP A 406 -24.64 2.46 8.35
C ASP A 406 -25.34 1.67 9.46
N ASN A 407 -24.78 1.66 10.68
CA ASN A 407 -25.39 0.95 11.81
C ASN A 407 -26.43 1.79 12.59
N THR A 408 -26.44 3.12 12.43
CA THR A 408 -27.33 4.00 13.19
C THR A 408 -28.49 4.57 12.37
N ILE A 409 -28.32 4.77 11.06
CA ILE A 409 -29.39 5.30 10.21
C ILE A 409 -30.37 4.17 9.85
N PRO A 410 -31.67 4.32 10.14
CA PRO A 410 -32.67 3.28 9.88
C PRO A 410 -32.79 2.96 8.38
N VAL A 411 -33.01 1.69 8.07
CA VAL A 411 -33.19 1.20 6.70
C VAL A 411 -34.64 1.39 6.29
N SER A 412 -34.89 2.07 5.16
CA SER A 412 -36.21 2.10 4.54
C SER A 412 -36.48 0.75 3.87
N TYR A 413 -37.50 0.02 4.33
CA TYR A 413 -37.78 -1.36 3.92
C TYR A 413 -38.34 -1.51 2.49
N ASP A 414 -38.59 -0.42 1.76
CA ASP A 414 -39.34 -0.48 0.49
C ASP A 414 -38.54 -1.05 -0.71
N LEU A 415 -37.22 -1.26 -0.57
CA LEU A 415 -36.34 -1.71 -1.67
C LEU A 415 -35.24 -2.69 -1.22
N ALA A 416 -35.38 -3.34 -0.07
CA ALA A 416 -34.34 -4.19 0.47
C ALA A 416 -34.07 -5.42 -0.42
N LEU A 417 -32.95 -5.41 -1.16
CA LEU A 417 -32.32 -6.64 -1.62
C LEU A 417 -32.01 -7.50 -0.37
N PRO A 418 -32.26 -8.82 -0.41
CA PRO A 418 -31.93 -9.68 0.71
C PRO A 418 -30.42 -9.55 0.99
N THR A 419 -30.11 -9.03 2.17
CA THR A 419 -28.74 -8.90 2.66
C THR A 419 -28.10 -10.27 2.78
N TRP A 420 -26.80 -10.30 2.49
CA TRP A 420 -25.85 -11.39 2.65
C TRP A 420 -26.08 -12.35 3.82
#